data_AF-A0A840GA14-F1
#
_entry.id   AF-A0A840GA14-F1
#
_cell.length_a   1.000
_cell.length_b   1.000
_cell.length_c   1.000
_cell.angle_alpha   90.00
_cell.angle_beta   90.00
_cell.angle_gamma   90.00
#
_symmetry.space_group_name_H-M   'P 1'
#
loop_
_entity.id
_entity.type
_entity.pdbx_description
1 polymer ?
#
loop_
_entity_poly.entity_id
_entity_poly.type
_entity_poly.pdbx_seq_one_letter_code
_entity_poly.pdbx_strand_id
1 'polypeptide(L)'
;MSFSDDEALTQAIVQATDRLHRCALATGLTVSGDLRVNERDAALLIGYSHGHMKALRQQGNGPRVYALGVAGGRYSYRLDDLASWVEMAAERRAAASNGR
;
A
#
# COMPACT_ATOMS: atom_id res chain seq x y z
N MET A 1 17.07 17.03 -5.53
CA MET A 1 16.20 16.49 -4.49
C MET A 1 16.48 17.29 -3.24
N SER A 2 15.60 18.24 -2.95
CA SER A 2 15.69 19.07 -1.76
C SER A 2 15.26 18.24 -0.55
N PHE A 3 15.85 18.43 0.62
CA PHE A 3 15.42 17.79 1.87
C PHE A 3 13.92 17.94 2.15
N SER A 4 13.29 19.00 1.61
CA SER A 4 11.85 19.27 1.73
C SER A 4 10.96 18.30 0.94
N ASP A 5 11.44 17.74 -0.17
CA ASP A 5 10.65 16.82 -1.00
C ASP A 5 10.49 15.46 -0.30
N ASP A 6 11.59 14.95 0.29
CA ASP A 6 11.61 13.68 1.02
C ASP A 6 10.75 13.73 2.31
N GLU A 7 10.72 14.88 2.98
CA GLU A 7 9.89 15.10 4.17
C GLU A 7 8.39 15.11 3.80
N ALA A 8 8.03 15.76 2.69
CA ALA A 8 6.66 15.79 2.20
C ALA A 8 6.16 14.38 1.82
N LEU A 9 6.99 13.60 1.12
CA LEU A 9 6.68 12.20 0.79
C LEU A 9 6.50 11.36 2.05
N THR A 10 7.42 11.48 3.01
CA THR A 10 7.35 10.74 4.27
C THR A 10 6.04 11.05 5.01
N GLN A 11 5.66 12.32 5.06
CA GLN A 11 4.41 12.74 5.68
C GLN A 11 3.17 12.23 4.93
N ALA A 12 3.20 12.21 3.59
CA ALA A 12 2.13 11.62 2.77
C ALA A 12 1.96 10.13 3.05
N ILE A 13 3.06 9.38 3.15
CA ILE A 13 3.06 7.94 3.47
C ILE A 13 2.44 7.69 4.85
N VAL A 14 2.81 8.47 5.87
CA VAL A 14 2.24 8.35 7.22
C VAL A 14 0.72 8.60 7.20
N GLN A 15 0.27 9.64 6.51
CA GLN A 15 -1.15 9.95 6.37
C GLN A 15 -1.92 8.88 5.62
N ALA A 16 -1.35 8.36 4.53
CA ALA A 16 -1.95 7.28 3.76
C ALA A 16 -2.04 6.00 4.60
N THR A 17 -0.99 5.65 5.36
CA THR A 17 -0.99 4.50 6.28
C THR A 17 -2.13 4.60 7.30
N ASP A 18 -2.31 5.76 7.93
CA ASP A 18 -3.39 6.00 8.88
C ASP A 18 -4.78 5.90 8.21
N ARG A 19 -4.95 6.43 6.99
CA ARG A 19 -6.20 6.29 6.23
C ARG A 19 -6.51 4.83 5.90
N LEU A 20 -5.51 4.06 5.45
CA LEU A 20 -5.67 2.64 5.16
C LEU A 20 -6.06 1.86 6.43
N HIS A 21 -5.42 2.16 7.56
CA HIS A 21 -5.73 1.54 8.83
C HIS A 21 -7.17 1.85 9.29
N ARG A 22 -7.57 3.13 9.25
CA ARG A 22 -8.95 3.53 9.57
C ARG A 22 -9.97 2.87 8.64
N CYS A 23 -9.68 2.78 7.34
CA CYS A 23 -10.53 2.10 6.37
C CYS A 23 -10.67 0.60 6.67
N ALA A 24 -9.56 -0.07 7.00
CA ALA A 24 -9.56 -1.49 7.36
C ALA A 24 -10.44 -1.76 8.59
N LEU A 25 -10.31 -0.93 9.63
CA LEU A 25 -11.14 -1.03 10.83
C LEU A 25 -12.61 -0.76 10.52
N ALA A 26 -12.92 0.30 9.77
CA ALA A 26 -14.29 0.67 9.43
C ALA A 26 -15.02 -0.37 8.57
N THR A 27 -14.26 -1.14 7.78
CA THR A 27 -14.79 -2.20 6.91
C THR A 27 -14.74 -3.60 7.55
N GLY A 28 -14.26 -3.70 8.80
CA GLY A 28 -14.19 -4.96 9.54
C GLY A 28 -13.12 -5.92 9.04
N LEU A 29 -12.09 -5.43 8.35
CA LEU A 29 -10.97 -6.25 7.90
C LEU A 29 -10.09 -6.63 9.08
N THR A 30 -9.50 -7.83 9.00
CA THR A 30 -8.57 -8.29 10.03
C THR A 30 -7.18 -7.70 9.80
N VAL A 31 -6.69 -6.95 10.79
CA VAL A 31 -5.35 -6.35 10.79
C VAL A 31 -4.51 -7.04 11.88
N SER A 32 -3.30 -7.49 11.57
CA SER A 32 -2.38 -8.07 12.56
C SER A 32 -1.83 -6.99 13.51
N GLY A 33 -1.25 -7.42 14.64
CA GLY A 33 -0.64 -6.50 15.62
C GLY A 33 0.50 -5.65 15.08
N ASP A 34 1.14 -6.06 13.97
CA ASP A 34 2.18 -5.31 13.26
C ASP A 34 1.69 -4.64 11.97
N LEU A 35 0.38 -4.40 11.89
CA LEU A 35 -0.31 -3.67 10.82
C LEU A 35 -0.23 -4.34 9.44
N ARG A 36 -0.46 -5.66 9.38
CA ARG A 36 -0.62 -6.39 8.12
C ARG A 36 -2.05 -6.79 7.85
N VAL A 37 -2.38 -6.86 6.57
CA VAL A 37 -3.60 -7.44 6.03
C VAL A 37 -3.25 -8.53 5.02
N ASN A 38 -4.20 -9.42 4.72
CA ASN A 38 -4.01 -10.43 3.67
C ASN A 38 -4.04 -9.80 2.26
N GLU A 39 -3.68 -10.59 1.24
CA GLU A 39 -3.65 -10.12 -0.16
C GLU A 39 -4.99 -9.62 -0.71
N ARG A 40 -6.12 -10.22 -0.30
CA ARG A 40 -7.45 -9.82 -0.77
C ARG A 40 -7.83 -8.46 -0.19
N ASP A 41 -7.59 -8.29 1.10
CA ASP A 41 -7.92 -7.09 1.85
C ASP A 41 -6.99 -5.93 1.47
N ALA A 42 -5.71 -6.21 1.22
CA ALA A 42 -4.76 -5.26 0.65
C ALA A 42 -5.25 -4.70 -0.70
N ALA A 43 -5.73 -5.57 -1.60
CA ALA A 43 -6.27 -5.15 -2.89
C ALA A 43 -7.48 -4.24 -2.72
N LEU A 44 -8.42 -4.62 -1.84
CA LEU A 44 -9.61 -3.83 -1.55
C LEU A 44 -9.25 -2.42 -1.04
N LEU A 45 -8.30 -2.33 -0.10
CA LEU A 45 -7.87 -1.08 0.52
C LEU A 45 -7.30 -0.07 -0.48
N ILE A 46 -6.59 -0.54 -1.52
CA ILE A 46 -6.01 0.31 -2.56
C ILE A 46 -6.86 0.41 -3.84
N GLY A 47 -8.08 -0.12 -3.81
CA GLY A 47 -9.03 -0.04 -4.93
C GLY A 47 -8.74 -0.97 -6.10
N TYR A 48 -7.99 -2.06 -5.88
CA TYR A 48 -7.68 -3.07 -6.90
C TYR A 48 -8.51 -4.33 -6.73
N SER A 49 -8.64 -5.09 -7.82
CA SER A 49 -9.14 -6.45 -7.74
C SER A 49 -8.09 -7.38 -7.14
N HIS A 50 -8.52 -8.44 -6.45
CA HIS A 50 -7.61 -9.45 -5.92
C HIS A 50 -6.74 -10.09 -7.02
N GLY A 51 -7.32 -10.36 -8.20
CA GLY A 51 -6.58 -10.90 -9.35
C GLY A 51 -5.49 -9.96 -9.84
N HIS A 52 -5.76 -8.65 -9.88
CA HIS A 52 -4.77 -7.64 -10.26
C HIS A 52 -3.62 -7.57 -9.25
N MET A 53 -3.93 -7.57 -7.95
CA MET A 53 -2.91 -7.58 -6.89
C MET A 53 -2.02 -8.84 -6.94
N LYS A 54 -2.63 -10.01 -7.16
CA LYS A 54 -1.91 -11.27 -7.37
C LYS A 54 -0.98 -11.20 -8.59
N ALA A 55 -1.44 -10.63 -9.70
CA ALA A 55 -0.62 -10.47 -10.90
C ALA A 55 0.57 -9.53 -10.65
N LEU A 56 0.34 -8.37 -10.02
CA LEU A 56 1.40 -7.43 -9.63
C LEU A 56 2.49 -8.10 -8.77
N ARG A 57 2.08 -8.89 -7.78
CA ARG A 57 3.01 -9.67 -6.96
C ARG A 57 3.81 -10.65 -7.79
N GLN A 58 3.16 -11.45 -8.64
CA GLN A 58 3.84 -12.47 -9.46
C GLN A 58 4.83 -11.85 -10.44
N GLN A 59 4.56 -10.63 -10.92
CA GLN A 59 5.43 -9.88 -11.81
C GLN A 59 6.55 -9.12 -11.08
N GLY A 60 6.52 -9.05 -9.74
CA GLY A 60 7.47 -8.27 -8.95
C GLY A 60 7.26 -6.74 -9.02
N ASN A 61 6.10 -6.29 -9.51
CA ASN A 61 5.80 -4.87 -9.73
C ASN A 61 4.84 -4.27 -8.67
N GLY A 62 4.48 -5.06 -7.66
CA GLY A 62 3.56 -4.65 -6.60
C GLY A 62 4.26 -4.08 -5.35
N PRO A 63 3.45 -3.72 -4.33
CA PRO A 63 3.95 -3.43 -2.99
C PRO A 63 4.75 -4.60 -2.41
N ARG A 64 5.56 -4.30 -1.39
CA ARG A 64 6.34 -5.33 -0.69
C ARG A 64 5.41 -6.40 -0.11
N VAL A 65 5.66 -7.66 -0.48
CA VAL A 65 4.89 -8.82 -0.01
C VAL A 65 5.67 -9.60 1.04
N TYR A 66 4.94 -10.13 2.03
CA TYR A 66 5.44 -11.07 3.02
C TYR A 66 4.78 -12.44 2.80
N ALA A 67 5.59 -13.50 2.72
CA ALA A 67 5.12 -14.88 2.70
C ALA A 67 4.76 -15.38 4.12
N LEU A 68 4.04 -14.55 4.86
CA LEU A 68 3.56 -14.81 6.21
C LEU A 68 2.05 -14.65 6.22
N GLY A 69 1.34 -15.70 6.64
CA GLY A 69 -0.11 -15.70 6.57
C GLY A 69 -0.75 -14.76 7.59
N VAL A 70 -1.81 -14.07 7.16
CA VAL A 70 -2.66 -13.22 8.00
C VAL A 70 -4.10 -13.52 7.61
N ALA A 71 -5.00 -13.67 8.59
CA ALA A 71 -6.44 -13.86 8.37
C ALA A 71 -6.77 -14.95 7.32
N GLY A 72 -6.07 -16.08 7.36
CA GLY A 72 -6.27 -17.21 6.42
C GLY A 72 -5.64 -17.03 5.03
N GLY A 73 -5.04 -15.89 4.72
CA GLY A 73 -4.28 -15.68 3.48
C GLY A 73 -2.85 -16.24 3.57
N ARG A 74 -2.28 -16.65 2.43
CA ARG A 74 -0.87 -17.11 2.33
C ARG A 74 0.15 -15.97 2.30
N TYR A 75 -0.29 -14.81 1.79
CA TYR A 75 0.52 -13.61 1.62
C TYR A 75 -0.11 -12.46 2.38
N SER A 76 0.74 -11.60 2.93
CA SER A 76 0.34 -10.41 3.65
C SER A 76 1.16 -9.19 3.23
N TYR A 77 0.59 -8.02 3.51
CA TYR A 77 1.14 -6.72 3.16
C TYR A 77 1.04 -5.82 4.38
N ARG A 78 2.10 -5.09 4.72
CA ARG A 78 2.03 -4.06 5.75
C ARG A 78 1.35 -2.81 5.18
N LEU A 79 0.58 -2.12 6.02
CA LEU A 79 -0.13 -0.92 5.59
C LEU A 79 0.81 0.21 5.18
N ASP A 80 1.99 0.32 5.81
CA ASP A 80 3.01 1.31 5.47
C ASP A 80 3.69 1.01 4.12
N ASP A 81 3.98 -0.25 3.83
CA ASP A 81 4.49 -0.66 2.50
C ASP A 81 3.45 -0.43 1.39
N LEU A 82 2.16 -0.67 1.67
CA LEU A 82 1.06 -0.36 0.74
C LEU A 82 0.98 1.15 0.49
N ALA A 83 0.97 1.95 1.55
CA ALA A 83 0.92 3.41 1.46
C ALA A 83 2.13 3.96 0.68
N SER A 84 3.33 3.52 1.01
CA SER A 84 4.57 3.89 0.31
C SER A 84 4.47 3.62 -1.19
N TRP A 85 4.00 2.44 -1.58
CA TRP A 85 3.86 2.09 -2.99
C TRP A 85 2.85 3.00 -3.74
N VAL A 86 1.74 3.34 -3.11
CA VAL A 86 0.72 4.24 -3.67
C VAL A 86 1.27 5.65 -3.85
N GLU A 87 1.90 6.22 -2.82
CA GLU A 87 2.43 7.59 -2.85
C GLU A 87 3.60 7.72 -3.83
N MET A 88 4.53 6.76 -3.87
CA MET A 88 5.59 6.74 -4.88
C MET A 88 5.05 6.64 -6.31
N ALA A 89 3.91 5.97 -6.52
CA ALA A 89 3.26 5.95 -7.82
C ALA A 89 2.59 7.30 -8.14
N ALA A 90 2.06 8.01 -7.14
CA ALA A 90 1.51 9.35 -7.32
C ALA A 90 2.58 10.37 -7.69
N GLU A 91 3.74 10.36 -7.00
CA GLU A 91 4.86 11.24 -7.34
C GLU A 91 5.35 11.05 -8.78
N ARG A 92 5.49 9.79 -9.22
CA ARG A 92 5.89 9.49 -10.61
C ARG A 92 4.91 10.08 -11.64
N ARG A 93 3.61 10.08 -11.33
CA ARG A 93 2.58 10.69 -12.19
C ARG A 93 2.66 12.21 -12.18
N ALA A 94 2.86 12.83 -11.02
CA ALA A 94 3.02 14.28 -10.89
C ALA A 94 4.28 14.79 -11.61
N ALA A 95 5.39 14.04 -11.52
CA ALA A 95 6.61 14.34 -12.27
C ALA A 95 6.40 14.25 -13.78
N ALA A 96 5.61 13.28 -14.26
CA ALA A 96 5.29 13.14 -15.68
C ALA A 96 4.37 14.25 -16.22
N SER A 97 3.51 14.85 -15.38
CA SER A 97 2.63 15.95 -15.79
C SER A 97 3.30 17.32 -15.85
N ASN A 98 4.33 17.54 -15.02
CA ASN A 98 5.04 18.83 -14.93
C ASN A 98 6.14 19.02 -15.99
N GLY A 99 6.39 18.01 -16.82
CA GLY A 99 7.37 18.07 -17.93
C GLY A 99 6.80 18.51 -19.28
N ARG A 100 5.65 19.19 -19.31
CA ARG A 100 4.98 19.68 -20.53
C ARG A 100 4.95 21.19 -20.62
#